data_AF-A0A535M4Y7-F1
#
_entry.id   AF-A0A535M4Y7-F1
#
_cell.length_a   1.000
_cell.length_b   1.000
_cell.length_c   1.000
_cell.angle_alpha   90.00
_cell.angle_beta   90.00
_cell.angle_gamma   90.00
#
_symmetry.space_group_name_H-M   'P 1'
#
loop_
_entity.id
_entity.type
_entity.pdbx_description
1 polymer ?
#
loop_
_entity_poly.entity_id
_entity_poly.type
_entity_poly.pdbx_seq_one_letter_code
_entity_poly.pdbx_strand_id
1 'polypeptide(L)'
;MDRREHSTRHRTKHQRKEDGGMINRLTSAARKRRRQQGGFTLIELLVVITILGILAAIVSVSLLGITSKARENAKKTELQTVQAAFDAMLADQQIESGVQAQVSPSPATPTGPLVTACQGPATNRMDAFPPGGNAYTGPDTTLVTFLATHYLRQAITAYKYSCDGFGTINQSGP
;
A
#
# COMPACT_ATOMS: atom_id res chain seq x y z
N MET A 1 -80.14 27.08 -80.74
CA MET A 1 -79.19 27.44 -81.82
C MET A 1 -78.08 28.24 -81.15
N ASP A 2 -77.17 27.59 -80.43
CA ASP A 2 -76.04 26.79 -80.92
C ASP A 2 -74.97 27.67 -81.60
N ARG A 3 -73.82 27.87 -80.94
CA ARG A 3 -72.52 27.33 -81.37
C ARG A 3 -71.30 28.05 -80.77
N ARG A 4 -70.43 27.20 -80.18
CA ARG A 4 -68.97 27.09 -80.42
C ARG A 4 -68.06 28.16 -79.82
N GLU A 5 -67.21 27.78 -78.86
CA GLU A 5 -65.83 27.25 -79.05
C GLU A 5 -64.84 28.36 -79.42
N HIS A 6 -63.57 28.43 -79.03
CA HIS A 6 -62.62 27.65 -78.25
C HIS A 6 -61.32 28.51 -78.29
N SER A 7 -60.25 28.08 -77.60
CA SER A 7 -58.84 28.40 -77.93
C SER A 7 -58.05 29.35 -77.00
N THR A 8 -57.41 28.69 -76.03
CA THR A 8 -55.96 28.69 -75.73
C THR A 8 -55.18 30.00 -75.54
N ARG A 9 -54.49 30.08 -74.39
CA ARG A 9 -53.04 30.32 -74.37
C ARG A 9 -52.37 29.74 -73.12
N HIS A 10 -51.33 28.96 -73.42
CA HIS A 10 -50.37 28.30 -72.56
C HIS A 10 -49.71 29.23 -71.52
N ARG A 11 -49.54 28.74 -70.29
CA ARG A 11 -48.29 28.95 -69.55
C ARG A 11 -47.94 27.69 -68.74
N THR A 12 -46.73 27.24 -69.02
CA THR A 12 -45.96 26.07 -68.59
C THR A 12 -46.15 25.59 -67.15
N LYS A 13 -46.52 24.31 -67.00
CA LYS A 13 -46.25 23.49 -65.81
C LYS A 13 -44.80 23.02 -65.88
N HIS A 14 -43.90 23.70 -65.19
CA HIS A 14 -42.55 23.19 -64.95
C HIS A 14 -42.25 23.37 -63.46
N GLN A 15 -41.66 22.33 -62.87
CA GLN A 15 -41.24 22.22 -61.47
C GLN A 15 -42.36 22.32 -60.42
N ARG A 16 -42.84 21.16 -59.93
CA ARG A 16 -42.86 20.84 -58.48
C ARG A 16 -43.34 19.40 -58.26
N LYS A 17 -42.56 18.39 -58.66
CA LYS A 17 -42.94 16.99 -58.43
C LYS A 17 -41.74 16.08 -58.12
N GLU A 18 -40.80 16.51 -57.28
CA GLU A 18 -39.68 15.62 -56.87
C GLU A 18 -39.42 15.51 -55.35
N ASP A 19 -40.06 16.32 -54.49
CA ASP A 19 -39.63 16.37 -53.08
C ASP A 19 -40.24 15.29 -52.18
N GLY A 20 -41.18 14.48 -52.68
CA GLY A 20 -41.93 13.50 -51.87
C GLY A 20 -41.30 12.11 -51.75
N GLY A 21 -40.39 11.73 -52.66
CA GLY A 21 -39.87 10.36 -52.76
C GLY A 21 -38.66 10.07 -51.87
N MET A 22 -37.88 11.11 -51.54
CA MET A 22 -36.58 10.95 -50.87
C MET A 22 -36.73 10.76 -49.34
N ILE A 23 -37.82 11.28 -48.76
CA ILE A 23 -38.09 11.20 -47.32
C ILE A 23 -38.50 9.77 -46.89
N ASN A 24 -39.13 9.00 -47.79
CA ASN A 24 -39.55 7.62 -47.51
C ASN A 24 -38.41 6.57 -47.58
N ARG A 25 -37.23 6.93 -48.11
CA ARG A 25 -36.07 6.02 -48.14
C ARG A 25 -35.13 6.19 -46.95
N LEU A 26 -35.22 7.32 -46.23
CA LEU A 26 -34.43 7.56 -45.02
C LEU A 26 -35.06 6.89 -43.77
N THR A 27 -36.38 6.70 -43.77
CA THR A 27 -37.11 6.07 -42.65
C THR A 27 -37.00 4.54 -42.64
N SER A 28 -36.73 3.91 -43.78
CA SER A 28 -36.66 2.44 -43.90
C SER A 28 -35.32 1.85 -43.45
N ALA A 29 -34.20 2.58 -43.60
CA ALA A 29 -32.89 2.14 -43.12
C ALA A 29 -32.76 2.21 -41.58
N ALA A 30 -33.49 3.12 -40.91
CA ALA A 30 -33.50 3.26 -39.45
C ALA A 30 -34.31 2.16 -38.73
N ARG A 31 -35.29 1.53 -39.42
CA ARG A 31 -36.15 0.49 -38.84
C ARG A 31 -35.50 -0.91 -38.84
N LYS A 32 -34.52 -1.16 -39.73
CA LYS A 32 -33.86 -2.47 -39.86
C LYS A 32 -32.80 -2.75 -38.78
N ARG A 33 -32.27 -1.71 -38.10
CA ARG A 33 -31.24 -1.86 -37.06
C ARG A 33 -31.75 -2.17 -35.65
N ARG A 34 -33.05 -2.06 -35.39
CA ARG A 34 -33.63 -2.32 -34.04
C ARG A 34 -33.98 -3.79 -33.77
N ARG A 35 -33.79 -4.69 -34.76
CA ARG A 35 -34.13 -6.11 -34.64
C ARG A 35 -32.95 -7.01 -34.26
N GLN A 36 -31.80 -6.43 -33.91
CA GLN A 36 -30.57 -7.17 -33.56
C GLN A 36 -30.08 -6.91 -32.13
N GLN A 37 -30.83 -6.16 -31.31
CA GLN A 37 -30.53 -6.06 -29.88
C GLN A 37 -31.18 -7.26 -29.19
N GLY A 38 -30.48 -8.39 -29.18
CA GLY A 38 -30.80 -9.49 -28.28
C GLY A 38 -30.60 -9.01 -26.85
N GLY A 39 -31.68 -8.95 -26.07
CA GLY A 39 -31.58 -8.63 -24.64
C GLY A 39 -30.92 -9.78 -23.90
N PHE A 40 -30.05 -9.46 -22.94
CA PHE A 40 -29.54 -10.44 -21.97
C PHE A 40 -30.72 -11.12 -21.27
N THR A 41 -30.64 -12.43 -21.11
CA THR A 41 -31.68 -13.16 -20.38
C THR A 41 -31.50 -12.95 -18.87
N LEU A 42 -32.60 -12.93 -18.11
CA LEU A 42 -32.52 -12.83 -16.65
C LEU A 42 -31.72 -13.99 -16.03
N ILE A 43 -31.82 -15.17 -16.64
CA ILE A 43 -31.06 -16.36 -16.24
C ILE A 43 -29.55 -16.17 -16.41
N GLU A 44 -29.14 -15.51 -17.48
CA GLU A 44 -27.72 -15.26 -17.78
C GLU A 44 -27.09 -14.34 -16.75
N LEU A 45 -27.81 -13.32 -16.29
CA LEU A 45 -27.36 -12.46 -15.20
C LEU A 45 -27.44 -13.19 -13.84
N LEU A 46 -28.47 -14.01 -13.62
CA LEU A 46 -28.65 -14.77 -12.39
C LEU A 46 -27.51 -15.78 -12.15
N VAL A 47 -27.10 -16.54 -13.15
CA VAL A 47 -25.99 -17.50 -13.03
C VAL A 47 -24.66 -16.79 -12.76
N VAL A 48 -24.45 -15.58 -13.29
CA VAL A 48 -23.21 -14.83 -13.07
C VAL A 48 -23.12 -14.36 -11.61
N ILE A 49 -24.17 -13.75 -11.07
CA ILE A 49 -24.14 -13.25 -9.69
C ILE A 49 -24.08 -14.38 -8.67
N THR A 50 -24.64 -15.56 -8.97
CA THR A 50 -24.53 -16.73 -8.09
C THR A 50 -23.11 -17.28 -8.06
N ILE A 51 -22.45 -17.41 -9.21
CA ILE A 51 -21.04 -17.82 -9.26
C ILE A 51 -20.15 -16.77 -8.56
N LEU A 52 -20.36 -15.47 -8.82
CA LEU A 52 -19.62 -14.41 -8.13
C LEU A 52 -19.85 -14.43 -6.62
N GLY A 53 -21.08 -14.71 -6.16
CA GLY A 53 -21.41 -14.84 -4.74
C GLY A 53 -20.67 -16.01 -4.07
N ILE A 54 -20.61 -17.17 -4.72
CA ILE A 54 -19.89 -18.35 -4.23
C ILE A 54 -18.38 -18.06 -4.13
N LEU A 55 -17.79 -17.47 -5.18
CA LEU A 55 -16.37 -17.11 -5.18
C LEU A 55 -16.05 -16.07 -4.10
N ALA A 56 -16.89 -15.05 -3.94
CA ALA A 56 -16.72 -14.02 -2.92
C ALA A 56 -16.77 -14.60 -1.50
N ALA A 57 -17.67 -15.55 -1.23
CA ALA A 57 -17.78 -16.21 0.07
C ALA A 57 -16.51 -16.98 0.44
N ILE A 58 -15.94 -17.75 -0.49
CA ILE A 58 -14.71 -18.53 -0.26
C ILE A 58 -13.51 -17.60 0.01
N VAL A 59 -13.34 -16.58 -0.83
CA VAL A 59 -12.23 -15.62 -0.69
C VAL A 59 -12.32 -14.86 0.64
N SER A 60 -13.52 -14.48 1.08
CA SER A 60 -13.73 -13.71 2.31
C SER A 60 -13.15 -14.41 3.55
N VAL A 61 -13.33 -15.73 3.67
CA VAL A 61 -12.79 -16.51 4.80
C VAL A 61 -11.27 -16.65 4.71
N SER A 62 -10.72 -16.81 3.50
CA SER A 62 -9.27 -16.93 3.26
C SER A 62 -8.50 -15.67 3.67
N LEU A 63 -9.07 -14.48 3.41
CA LEU A 63 -8.43 -13.19 3.73
C LEU A 63 -8.22 -12.96 5.23
N LEU A 64 -9.08 -13.55 6.09
CA LEU A 64 -8.95 -13.41 7.55
C LEU A 64 -7.62 -13.97 8.08
N GLY A 65 -7.14 -15.09 7.54
CA GLY A 65 -5.86 -15.69 7.96
C GLY A 65 -4.63 -15.01 7.36
N ILE A 66 -4.73 -14.52 6.13
CA ILE A 66 -3.61 -13.90 5.40
C ILE A 66 -3.15 -12.62 6.08
N THR A 67 -4.08 -11.79 6.56
CA THR A 67 -3.76 -10.52 7.23
C THR A 67 -2.98 -10.74 8.54
N SER A 68 -3.35 -11.73 9.34
CA SER A 68 -2.63 -12.10 10.56
C SER A 68 -1.20 -12.56 10.25
N LYS A 69 -1.05 -13.47 9.28
CA LYS A 69 0.28 -13.94 8.85
C LYS A 69 1.15 -12.83 8.28
N ALA A 70 0.56 -11.90 7.52
CA ALA A 70 1.27 -10.74 6.99
C ALA A 70 1.78 -9.83 8.12
N ARG A 71 0.98 -9.60 9.16
CA ARG A 71 1.39 -8.84 10.36
C ARG A 71 2.50 -9.54 11.12
N GLU A 72 2.41 -10.85 11.32
CA GLU A 72 3.47 -11.61 12.00
C GLU A 72 4.79 -11.58 11.23
N ASN A 73 4.73 -11.73 9.90
CA ASN A 73 5.90 -11.64 9.05
C ASN A 73 6.50 -10.23 9.08
N ALA A 74 5.67 -9.19 8.96
CA ALA A 74 6.12 -7.80 9.06
C ALA A 74 6.80 -7.53 10.42
N LYS A 75 6.19 -8.00 11.52
CA LYS A 75 6.73 -7.93 12.88
C LYS A 75 8.14 -8.53 12.96
N LYS A 76 8.34 -9.74 12.41
CA LYS A 76 9.63 -10.44 12.40
C LYS A 76 10.68 -9.70 11.54
N THR A 77 10.30 -9.26 10.35
CA THR A 77 11.19 -8.49 9.46
C THR A 77 11.62 -7.18 10.09
N GLU A 78 10.71 -6.49 10.77
CA GLU A 78 11.02 -5.24 11.47
C GLU A 78 12.02 -5.47 12.61
N LEU A 79 11.82 -6.51 13.43
CA LEU A 79 12.77 -6.89 14.48
C LEU A 79 14.17 -7.20 13.93
N GLN A 80 14.26 -7.96 12.84
CA GLN A 80 15.54 -8.25 12.19
C GLN A 80 16.23 -6.98 11.66
N THR A 81 15.44 -6.05 11.12
CA THR A 81 15.96 -4.77 10.64
C THR A 81 16.53 -3.93 11.78
N VAL A 82 15.84 -3.89 12.93
CA VAL A 82 16.32 -3.16 14.11
C VAL A 82 17.57 -3.82 14.70
N GLN A 83 17.62 -5.15 14.79
CA GLN A 83 18.82 -5.87 15.24
C GLN A 83 20.03 -5.58 14.33
N ALA A 84 19.86 -5.70 13.01
CA ALA A 84 20.95 -5.45 12.07
C ALA A 84 21.45 -4.00 12.13
N ALA A 85 20.55 -3.03 12.30
CA ALA A 85 20.91 -1.62 12.48
C ALA A 85 21.68 -1.39 13.78
N PHE A 86 21.28 -2.08 14.86
CA PHE A 86 21.98 -2.03 16.14
C PHE A 86 23.38 -2.66 16.04
N ASP A 87 23.51 -3.84 15.43
CA ASP A 87 24.80 -4.51 15.23
C ASP A 87 25.74 -3.66 14.37
N ALA A 88 25.22 -3.00 13.33
CA ALA A 88 25.99 -2.09 12.49
C ALA A 88 26.50 -0.87 13.26
N MET A 89 25.67 -0.29 14.13
CA MET A 89 26.07 0.80 15.01
C MET A 89 27.20 0.38 15.95
N LEU A 90 27.09 -0.81 16.55
CA LEU A 90 28.12 -1.33 17.44
C LEU A 90 29.44 -1.62 16.72
N ALA A 91 29.37 -2.18 15.51
CA ALA A 91 30.54 -2.41 14.67
C ALA A 91 31.24 -1.10 14.28
N ASP A 92 30.50 -0.07 13.86
CA ASP A 92 31.04 1.24 13.48
C ASP A 92 31.72 1.95 14.65
N GLN A 93 31.13 1.83 15.85
CA GLN A 93 31.64 2.46 17.06
C GLN A 93 32.70 1.61 17.80
N GLN A 94 33.09 0.46 17.24
CA GLN A 94 34.03 -0.49 17.86
C GLN A 94 33.59 -0.92 19.28
N ILE A 95 32.28 -1.10 19.46
CA ILE A 95 31.69 -1.54 20.73
C ILE A 95 31.41 -3.04 20.64
N GLU A 96 31.87 -3.79 21.62
CA GLU A 96 31.60 -5.22 21.70
C GLU A 96 30.22 -5.47 22.32
N SER A 97 29.43 -6.30 21.63
CA SER A 97 28.19 -6.88 22.16
C SER A 97 28.51 -8.10 23.02
N GLY A 98 27.76 -8.35 24.08
CA GLY A 98 27.85 -9.62 24.82
C GLY A 98 28.64 -9.57 26.13
N VAL A 99 29.22 -8.43 26.49
CA VAL A 99 29.85 -8.22 27.78
C VAL A 99 28.95 -7.28 28.59
N GLN A 100 28.40 -7.78 29.71
CA GLN A 100 27.71 -6.89 30.64
C GLN A 100 28.70 -5.80 31.06
N ALA A 101 28.28 -4.54 31.03
CA ALA A 101 29.08 -3.45 31.55
C ALA A 101 29.48 -3.75 32.99
N GLN A 102 30.71 -4.24 33.19
CA GLN A 102 31.27 -4.43 34.51
C GLN A 102 31.64 -3.06 35.03
N VAL A 103 30.69 -2.41 35.71
CA VAL A 103 30.97 -1.27 36.58
C VAL A 103 31.81 -1.80 37.75
N SER A 104 33.11 -1.91 37.52
CA SER A 104 34.09 -2.25 38.55
C SER A 104 34.60 -0.93 39.13
N PRO A 105 34.40 -0.63 40.43
CA PRO A 105 34.90 0.60 41.06
C PRO A 105 36.40 0.48 41.37
N SER A 106 37.22 0.18 40.36
CA SER A 106 38.67 0.01 40.51
C SER A 106 39.39 1.03 39.61
N PRO A 107 40.45 1.71 40.11
CA PRO A 107 41.20 2.73 39.35
C PRO A 107 42.12 2.13 38.27
N ALA A 108 41.87 0.90 37.84
CA ALA A 108 42.64 0.30 36.76
C ALA A 108 42.15 0.84 35.42
N THR A 109 43.09 1.30 34.59
CA THR A 109 42.88 1.53 33.16
C THR A 109 42.22 0.28 32.57
N PRO A 110 40.98 0.37 32.04
CA PRO A 110 40.39 -0.73 31.34
C PRO A 110 41.11 -0.80 30.00
N THR A 111 42.01 -1.78 29.88
CA THR A 111 42.51 -2.30 28.60
C THR A 111 41.48 -3.21 27.92
N GLY A 112 40.23 -3.19 28.39
CA GLY A 112 39.12 -4.00 27.89
C GLY A 112 38.28 -3.26 26.83
N PRO A 113 37.55 -4.02 26.00
CA PRO A 113 36.71 -3.47 24.93
C PRO A 113 35.56 -2.62 25.48
N LEU A 114 35.07 -1.70 24.66
CA LEU A 114 33.88 -0.91 25.00
C LEU A 114 32.65 -1.82 25.03
N VAL A 115 31.77 -1.60 25.99
CA VAL A 115 30.61 -2.47 26.26
C VAL A 115 29.32 -1.67 26.25
N THR A 116 28.28 -2.20 25.61
CA THR A 116 26.96 -1.53 25.53
C THR A 116 26.06 -1.93 26.68
N ALA A 117 25.49 -0.93 27.37
CA ALA A 117 24.34 -1.11 28.23
C ALA A 117 23.12 -0.43 27.60
N CYS A 118 22.26 -1.20 26.93
CA CYS A 118 20.89 -0.78 26.70
C CYS A 118 20.10 -0.96 28.00
N GLN A 119 20.10 0.03 28.88
CA GLN A 119 19.32 -0.02 30.12
C GLN A 119 18.23 1.04 30.07
N GLY A 120 17.17 0.75 29.33
CA GLY A 120 16.03 1.66 29.22
C GLY A 120 14.72 0.94 28.87
N PRO A 121 13.57 1.58 29.16
CA PRO A 121 12.27 1.05 28.78
C PRO A 121 12.14 0.96 27.27
N ALA A 122 11.40 -0.05 26.78
CA ALA A 122 11.21 -0.24 25.35
C ALA A 122 10.62 1.02 24.68
N THR A 123 11.20 1.41 23.55
CA THR A 123 10.82 2.62 22.80
C THR A 123 10.35 2.26 21.39
N ASN A 124 9.35 2.98 20.87
CA ASN A 124 8.95 2.92 19.46
C ASN A 124 9.53 4.08 18.64
N ARG A 125 10.35 4.92 19.27
CA ARG A 125 11.03 6.05 18.65
C ARG A 125 12.42 5.63 18.23
N MET A 126 12.63 5.41 16.93
CA MET A 126 13.91 4.95 16.39
C MET A 126 15.00 6.02 16.44
N ASP A 127 14.61 7.29 16.52
CA ASP A 127 15.52 8.43 16.80
C ASP A 127 16.08 8.43 18.24
N ALA A 128 15.42 7.70 19.15
CA ALA A 128 15.80 7.56 20.55
C ALA A 128 16.23 6.11 20.89
N PHE A 129 16.56 5.31 19.88
CA PHE A 129 17.03 3.93 20.02
C PHE A 129 18.57 3.88 19.94
N PRO A 130 19.26 3.06 20.75
CA PRO A 130 18.73 2.17 21.78
C PRO A 130 18.22 2.88 23.04
N PRO A 131 17.18 2.35 23.73
CA PRO A 131 16.67 2.96 24.95
C PRO A 131 17.68 2.85 26.08
N GLY A 132 17.95 3.98 26.74
CA GLY A 132 18.93 4.04 27.84
C GLY A 132 20.37 3.87 27.38
N GLY A 133 20.68 4.23 26.12
CA GLY A 133 22.00 4.13 25.52
C GLY A 133 23.05 5.01 26.21
N ASN A 134 23.65 4.50 27.27
CA ASN A 134 24.89 4.99 27.82
C ASN A 134 25.95 3.89 27.60
N ALA A 135 26.95 4.15 26.76
CA ALA A 135 28.17 3.33 26.73
C ALA A 135 29.20 3.95 27.69
N TYR A 136 29.83 3.09 28.50
CA TYR A 136 30.82 3.50 29.50
C TYR A 136 32.21 3.12 29.01
N THR A 137 33.11 4.10 28.95
CA THR A 137 34.52 3.89 28.62
C THR A 137 35.37 4.29 29.84
N GLY A 138 35.65 3.31 30.70
CA GLY A 138 36.64 3.43 31.77
C GLY A 138 36.38 4.39 32.94
N PRO A 139 37.37 4.51 33.85
CA PRO A 139 37.22 5.09 35.19
C PRO A 139 36.87 6.58 35.17
N ASP A 140 37.18 7.28 34.07
CA ASP A 140 36.79 8.66 33.84
C ASP A 140 35.62 8.67 32.86
N THR A 141 34.43 8.54 33.45
CA THR A 141 33.09 8.49 32.85
C THR A 141 32.88 9.40 31.65
N THR A 142 33.29 8.93 30.47
CA THR A 142 32.90 9.55 29.20
C THR A 142 31.64 8.86 28.73
N LEU A 143 30.49 9.54 28.91
CA LEU A 143 29.19 9.10 28.42
C LEU A 143 29.19 9.19 26.90
N VAL A 144 29.26 8.05 26.20
CA VAL A 144 28.95 8.03 24.77
C VAL A 144 27.43 8.02 24.66
N THR A 145 26.84 9.19 24.43
CA THR A 145 25.41 9.32 24.12
C THR A 145 25.20 8.86 22.68
N PHE A 146 24.53 7.73 22.50
CA PHE A 146 24.20 7.22 21.17
C PHE A 146 23.17 8.13 20.50
N LEU A 147 23.62 9.01 19.60
CA LEU A 147 22.76 9.67 18.63
C LEU A 147 23.02 9.03 17.27
N ALA A 148 22.36 7.90 17.01
CA ALA A 148 22.52 7.18 15.76
C ALA A 148 21.33 7.47 14.82
N THR A 149 21.19 8.73 14.40
CA THR A 149 20.13 9.16 13.46
C THR A 149 20.34 8.63 12.02
N HIS A 150 21.34 7.77 11.80
CA HIS A 150 21.75 7.29 10.47
C HIS A 150 21.48 5.81 10.21
N TYR A 151 21.28 4.98 11.24
CA TYR A 151 21.06 3.54 11.07
C TYR A 151 19.58 3.19 10.90
N LEU A 152 18.72 3.98 11.51
CA LEU A 152 17.27 3.84 11.42
C LEU A 152 16.70 5.14 10.89
N ARG A 153 15.92 5.07 9.80
CA ARG A 153 15.19 6.22 9.26
C ARG A 153 14.32 6.81 10.39
N GLN A 154 14.21 8.14 10.48
CA GLN A 154 13.30 8.84 11.40
C GLN A 154 11.88 8.23 11.31
N ALA A 155 11.59 7.28 12.18
CA ALA A 155 10.39 6.48 12.14
C ALA A 155 9.92 6.22 13.56
N ILE A 156 8.62 6.39 13.76
CA ILE A 156 7.91 5.83 14.89
C ILE A 156 7.39 4.47 14.43
N THR A 157 7.81 3.41 15.09
CA THR A 157 7.41 2.04 14.78
C THR A 157 6.07 1.68 15.43
N ALA A 158 5.40 0.66 14.88
CA ALA A 158 4.16 0.15 15.47
C ALA A 158 4.41 -0.61 16.79
N TYR A 159 5.62 -1.16 16.95
CA TYR A 159 6.06 -1.90 18.12
C TYR A 159 7.13 -1.15 18.89
N LYS A 160 7.33 -1.53 20.15
CA LYS A 160 8.39 -0.98 21.01
C LYS A 160 9.55 -1.98 21.12
N TYR A 161 10.77 -1.45 21.17
CA TYR A 161 11.99 -2.24 21.18
C TYR A 161 12.84 -1.91 22.40
N SER A 162 13.38 -2.94 23.04
CA SER A 162 14.42 -2.86 24.07
C SER A 162 15.63 -3.69 23.65
N CYS A 163 16.77 -3.49 24.28
CA CYS A 163 17.89 -4.43 24.18
C CYS A 163 18.23 -4.97 25.57
N ASP A 164 18.82 -6.16 25.60
CA ASP A 164 19.48 -6.67 26.80
C ASP A 164 20.97 -6.26 26.85
N GLY A 165 21.64 -6.59 27.96
CA GLY A 165 23.08 -6.33 28.12
C GLY A 165 23.99 -7.20 27.25
N PHE A 166 23.42 -8.09 26.42
CA PHE A 166 24.17 -8.90 25.46
C PHE A 166 24.02 -8.39 24.03
N GLY A 167 23.25 -7.32 23.82
CA GLY A 167 22.99 -6.73 22.50
C GLY A 167 21.83 -7.37 21.74
N THR A 168 21.03 -8.23 22.39
CA THR A 168 19.84 -8.82 21.78
C THR A 168 18.68 -7.83 21.83
N ILE A 169 18.08 -7.54 20.67
CA ILE A 169 16.88 -6.71 20.58
C ILE A 169 15.64 -7.56 20.88
N ASN A 170 14.81 -7.04 21.78
CA ASN A 170 13.53 -7.62 22.16
C ASN A 170 12.40 -6.70 21.68
N GLN A 171 11.39 -7.30 21.04
CA GLN A 171 10.20 -6.59 20.59
C GLN A 171 9.05 -6.83 21.57
N SER A 172 8.46 -5.75 22.04
CA SER A 172 7.25 -5.76 22.86
C SER A 172 6.02 -5.37 22.03
N GLY A 173 4.83 -5.68 22.55
CA GLY A 173 3.57 -5.38 21.87
C GLY A 173 3.39 -3.89 21.54
N PRO A 174 2.42 -3.56 20.67
CA PRO A 174 2.08 -2.17 20.36
C PRO A 174 1.61 -1.41 21.63
#